data_AF-A0A9E5LZX6-F1
#
_entry.id   AF-A0A9E5LZX6-F1
#
_cell.length_a   1.000
_cell.length_b   1.000
_cell.length_c   1.000
_cell.angle_alpha   90.00
_cell.angle_beta   90.00
_cell.angle_gamma   90.00
#
_symmetry.space_group_name_H-M   'P 1'
#
loop_
_entity.id
_entity.type
_entity.pdbx_description
1 polymer ?
#
loop_
_entity_poly.entity_id
_entity_poly.type
_entity_poly.pdbx_seq_one_letter_code
_entity_poly.pdbx_strand_id
1 'polypeptide(L)'
;PAAKSAPLIPALPTTPVVANCIRTALPGIILFHDRVRLDPAASWADHFAAHGLCFVSVLERHGKSGAVAHGLLKDFGLKAGAVASTVGHDAHNLIVAGTNEADMRLAVETLRALRGGVCVVKNGKVLASVALPIAGLLSDERAPAVAKQTTKLKRAWLAAGCTLPYMGFNLIPLSVIPEIRITDRGLVTVPSMKKLPLFETA
;
A
#
# COMPACT_ATOMS: atom_id res chain seq x y z
N PRO A 1 -20.07 2.27 -4.72
CA PRO A 1 -21.05 1.34 -4.08
C PRO A 1 -20.61 -0.13 -4.05
N ALA A 2 -19.74 -0.60 -4.94
CA ALA A 2 -19.32 -2.02 -5.02
C ALA A 2 -18.06 -2.41 -4.22
N ALA A 3 -17.27 -1.46 -3.70
CA ALA A 3 -15.99 -1.76 -3.04
C ALA A 3 -16.08 -2.21 -1.56
N LYS A 4 -17.29 -2.39 -1.00
CA LYS A 4 -17.45 -2.67 0.44
C LYS A 4 -17.20 -4.12 0.86
N SER A 5 -17.08 -5.08 -0.07
CA SER A 5 -17.00 -6.52 0.28
C SER A 5 -15.67 -7.22 -0.04
N ALA A 6 -14.76 -6.62 -0.81
CA ALA A 6 -13.50 -7.28 -1.12
C ALA A 6 -12.57 -7.29 0.11
N PRO A 7 -11.84 -8.40 0.37
CA PRO A 7 -10.77 -8.40 1.36
C PRO A 7 -9.67 -7.43 0.93
N LEU A 8 -8.98 -6.82 1.88
CA LEU A 8 -7.83 -5.95 1.62
C LEU A 8 -6.49 -6.65 1.83
N ILE A 9 -6.51 -7.88 2.31
CA ILE A 9 -5.33 -8.68 2.60
C ILE A 9 -5.49 -10.06 1.94
N PRO A 10 -4.39 -10.70 1.51
CA PRO A 10 -4.43 -12.06 1.00
C PRO A 10 -4.72 -13.05 2.14
N ALA A 11 -5.32 -14.19 1.78
CA ALA A 11 -5.44 -15.32 2.70
C ALA A 11 -4.05 -15.82 3.10
N LEU A 12 -3.92 -16.29 4.34
CA LEU A 12 -2.69 -16.91 4.83
C LEU A 12 -2.46 -18.25 4.11
N PRO A 13 -1.26 -18.52 3.58
CA PRO A 13 -0.97 -19.80 2.93
C PRO A 13 -1.11 -20.99 3.90
N THR A 14 -1.78 -22.06 3.46
CA THR A 14 -1.93 -23.31 4.24
C THR A 14 -0.89 -24.37 3.88
N THR A 15 -0.11 -24.15 2.83
CA THR A 15 1.02 -24.98 2.39
C THR A 15 2.24 -24.09 2.21
N PRO A 16 3.47 -24.65 2.21
CA PRO A 16 4.65 -23.90 1.85
C PRO A 16 4.52 -23.23 0.48
N VAL A 17 4.82 -21.95 0.40
CA VAL A 17 4.81 -21.15 -0.83
C VAL A 17 6.04 -20.26 -0.93
N VAL A 18 6.35 -19.79 -2.14
CA VAL A 18 7.29 -18.69 -2.37
C VAL A 18 6.49 -17.45 -2.73
N ALA A 19 6.56 -16.43 -1.87
CA ALA A 19 5.89 -15.16 -2.06
C ALA A 19 6.76 -14.18 -2.85
N ASN A 20 6.17 -13.59 -3.90
CA ASN A 20 6.79 -12.48 -4.64
C ASN A 20 6.56 -11.18 -3.88
N CYS A 21 7.64 -10.62 -3.34
CA CYS A 21 7.62 -9.45 -2.46
C CYS A 21 8.28 -8.24 -3.14
N ILE A 22 7.72 -7.05 -2.88
CA ILE A 22 8.31 -5.78 -3.30
C ILE A 22 9.16 -5.27 -2.13
N ARG A 23 10.48 -5.42 -2.21
CA ARG A 23 11.37 -4.87 -1.17
C ARG A 23 11.69 -3.42 -1.45
N THR A 24 11.48 -2.54 -0.47
CA THR A 24 11.84 -1.13 -0.56
C THR A 24 13.26 -0.89 -0.04
N ALA A 25 14.04 -0.07 -0.74
CA ALA A 25 15.40 0.29 -0.32
C ALA A 25 15.70 1.79 -0.51
N LEU A 26 16.60 2.30 0.33
CA LEU A 26 17.13 3.67 0.30
C LEU A 26 18.61 3.67 -0.17
N PRO A 27 19.13 4.78 -0.72
CA PRO A 27 18.45 6.06 -0.98
C PRO A 27 17.52 6.01 -2.20
N GLY A 28 16.50 6.87 -2.21
CA GLY A 28 15.56 7.00 -3.33
C GLY A 28 14.36 6.04 -3.26
N ILE A 29 13.81 5.70 -4.43
CA ILE A 29 12.64 4.82 -4.58
C ILE A 29 13.10 3.60 -5.39
N ILE A 30 13.93 2.77 -4.75
CA ILE A 30 14.46 1.55 -5.36
C ILE A 30 13.61 0.39 -4.83
N LEU A 31 13.00 -0.35 -5.76
CA LEU A 31 12.26 -1.57 -5.43
C LEU A 31 12.95 -2.77 -6.04
N PHE A 32 13.15 -3.81 -5.24
CA PHE A 32 13.69 -5.10 -5.67
C PHE A 32 12.61 -6.17 -5.66
N HIS A 33 12.74 -7.13 -6.58
CA HIS A 33 11.95 -8.35 -6.56
C HIS A 33 12.61 -9.39 -5.63
N ASP A 34 12.12 -9.47 -4.40
CA ASP A 34 12.52 -10.51 -3.46
C ASP A 34 11.54 -11.69 -3.52
N ARG A 35 12.06 -12.92 -3.41
CA ARG A 35 11.28 -14.14 -3.29
C ARG A 35 11.46 -14.70 -1.88
N VAL A 36 10.38 -14.75 -1.10
CA VAL A 36 10.42 -15.15 0.32
C VAL A 36 9.64 -16.44 0.50
N ARG A 37 10.27 -17.48 1.05
CA ARG A 37 9.57 -18.71 1.43
C ARG A 37 8.69 -18.44 2.65
N LEU A 38 7.41 -18.80 2.55
CA LEU A 38 6.45 -18.77 3.65
C LEU A 38 5.97 -20.19 3.91
N ASP A 39 6.37 -20.77 5.04
CA ASP A 39 5.78 -22.02 5.53
C ASP A 39 4.46 -21.71 6.28
N PRO A 40 3.56 -22.68 6.47
CA PRO A 40 2.30 -22.45 7.18
C PRO A 40 2.55 -21.87 8.58
N ALA A 41 1.82 -20.80 8.92
CA ALA A 41 1.93 -20.11 10.21
C ALA A 41 0.54 -19.98 10.86
N ALA A 42 0.50 -19.64 12.14
CA ALA A 42 -0.75 -19.35 12.84
C ALA A 42 -1.33 -17.99 12.41
N SER A 43 -0.46 -17.03 12.08
CA SER A 43 -0.88 -15.68 11.70
C SER A 43 0.11 -14.99 10.75
N TRP A 44 -0.37 -13.93 10.09
CA TRP A 44 0.50 -13.04 9.32
C TRP A 44 1.53 -12.29 10.18
N ALA A 45 1.24 -12.09 11.46
CA ALA A 45 2.18 -11.41 12.37
C ALA A 45 3.50 -12.18 12.50
N ASP A 46 3.45 -13.51 12.43
CA ASP A 46 4.63 -14.38 12.48
C ASP A 46 5.54 -14.12 11.27
N HIS A 47 4.97 -14.04 10.06
CA HIS A 47 5.72 -13.71 8.84
C HIS A 47 6.23 -12.26 8.83
N PHE A 48 5.46 -11.32 9.37
CA PHE A 48 5.86 -9.92 9.44
C PHE A 48 7.10 -9.74 10.31
N ALA A 49 7.10 -10.37 11.49
CA ALA A 49 8.25 -10.36 12.39
C ALA A 49 9.46 -11.08 11.80
N ALA A 50 9.27 -12.25 11.17
CA ALA A 50 10.35 -13.07 10.65
C ALA A 50 11.03 -12.48 9.39
N HIS A 51 10.26 -11.80 8.54
CA HIS A 51 10.73 -11.40 7.20
C HIS A 51 10.67 -9.89 6.92
N GLY A 52 10.23 -9.08 7.89
CA GLY A 52 10.11 -7.63 7.72
C GLY A 52 9.00 -7.25 6.73
N LEU A 53 7.89 -7.99 6.75
CA LEU A 53 6.80 -7.85 5.79
C LEU A 53 5.65 -6.99 6.32
N CYS A 54 4.92 -6.36 5.40
CA CYS A 54 3.56 -5.87 5.62
C CYS A 54 2.72 -6.02 4.34
N PHE A 55 1.41 -5.90 4.45
CA PHE A 55 0.54 -5.93 3.28
C PHE A 55 0.67 -4.67 2.44
N VAL A 56 0.39 -4.81 1.14
CA VAL A 56 0.00 -3.73 0.25
C VAL A 56 -1.12 -4.20 -0.66
N SER A 57 -2.09 -3.32 -0.91
CA SER A 57 -3.18 -3.57 -1.84
C SER A 57 -3.43 -2.36 -2.72
N VAL A 58 -3.77 -2.60 -3.98
CA VAL A 58 -4.16 -1.56 -4.95
C VAL A 58 -5.60 -1.82 -5.38
N LEU A 59 -6.45 -0.81 -5.20
CA LEU A 59 -7.88 -0.86 -5.47
C LEU A 59 -8.21 0.06 -6.64
N GLU A 60 -8.86 -0.51 -7.66
CA GLU A 60 -9.46 0.28 -8.73
C GLU A 60 -10.57 1.17 -8.17
N ARG A 61 -10.50 2.47 -8.47
CA ARG A 61 -11.42 3.46 -7.88
C ARG A 61 -12.16 4.34 -8.87
N HIS A 62 -11.96 4.13 -10.16
CA HIS A 62 -12.58 4.91 -11.24
C HIS A 62 -13.87 4.27 -11.75
N GLY A 63 -14.33 3.19 -11.13
CA GLY A 63 -15.63 2.57 -11.36
C GLY A 63 -15.69 1.70 -12.61
N LYS A 64 -14.53 1.23 -13.11
CA LYS A 64 -14.46 0.40 -14.32
C LYS A 64 -14.48 -1.08 -14.01
N SER A 65 -13.66 -1.53 -13.06
CA SER A 65 -13.51 -2.96 -12.74
C SER A 65 -13.83 -3.26 -11.28
N GLY A 66 -13.61 -2.32 -10.36
CA GLY A 66 -13.65 -2.59 -8.93
C GLY A 66 -12.61 -3.61 -8.47
N ALA A 67 -11.57 -3.86 -9.28
CA ALA A 67 -10.54 -4.85 -9.00
C ALA A 67 -9.72 -4.47 -7.78
N VAL A 68 -9.30 -5.49 -7.01
CA VAL A 68 -8.39 -5.36 -5.88
C VAL A 68 -7.26 -6.34 -6.08
N ALA A 69 -6.04 -5.85 -6.00
CA ALA A 69 -4.83 -6.66 -6.04
C ALA A 69 -4.14 -6.64 -4.69
N HIS A 70 -3.53 -7.77 -4.33
CA HIS A 70 -2.77 -7.94 -3.09
C HIS A 70 -1.28 -8.14 -3.39
N GLY A 71 -0.44 -7.65 -2.49
CA GLY A 71 1.00 -7.83 -2.49
C GLY A 71 1.56 -7.76 -1.07
N LEU A 72 2.87 -8.00 -0.98
CA LEU A 72 3.63 -7.86 0.25
C LEU A 72 4.77 -6.87 0.02
N LEU A 73 4.93 -5.92 0.94
CA LEU A 73 6.11 -5.06 1.01
C LEU A 73 7.10 -5.66 1.98
N LYS A 74 8.37 -5.67 1.61
CA LYS A 74 9.48 -6.03 2.49
C LYS A 74 10.31 -4.80 2.82
N ASP A 75 10.71 -4.69 4.09
CA ASP A 75 11.57 -3.62 4.61
C ASP A 75 10.99 -2.18 4.46
N PHE A 76 9.66 -2.08 4.29
CA PHE A 76 8.94 -0.80 4.28
C PHE A 76 8.90 -0.13 5.66
N GLY A 77 9.13 -0.90 6.72
CA GLY A 77 9.31 -0.43 8.09
C GLY A 77 8.02 -0.15 8.86
N LEU A 78 6.85 -0.25 8.23
CA LEU A 78 5.56 -0.07 8.90
C LEU A 78 5.39 -1.09 10.04
N LYS A 79 5.36 -0.60 11.28
CA LYS A 79 5.33 -1.47 12.48
C LYS A 79 3.92 -1.84 12.95
N ALA A 80 2.96 -0.95 12.72
CA ALA A 80 1.57 -1.12 13.13
C ALA A 80 0.70 -0.12 12.39
N GLY A 81 -0.58 -0.45 12.24
CA GLY A 81 -1.53 0.43 11.55
C GLY A 81 -1.54 0.24 10.04
N ALA A 82 -1.95 1.29 9.35
CA ALA A 82 -2.03 1.37 7.90
C ALA A 82 -1.72 2.77 7.38
N VAL A 83 -1.27 2.83 6.14
CA VAL A 83 -1.09 4.06 5.37
C VAL A 83 -1.78 3.91 4.02
N ALA A 84 -2.38 4.99 3.51
CA ALA A 84 -3.07 4.93 2.23
C ALA A 84 -2.91 6.23 1.45
N SER A 85 -2.99 6.13 0.12
CA SER A 85 -2.91 7.25 -0.82
C SER A 85 -3.79 6.99 -2.04
N THR A 86 -4.41 8.04 -2.56
CA THR A 86 -5.08 8.02 -3.87
C THR A 86 -4.19 8.49 -5.02
N VAL A 87 -2.97 8.92 -4.72
CA VAL A 87 -1.98 9.41 -5.69
C VAL A 87 -1.08 8.24 -6.13
N GLY A 88 -1.64 7.04 -6.34
CA GLY A 88 -0.89 5.87 -6.81
C GLY A 88 -0.49 6.04 -8.28
N HIS A 89 0.69 6.60 -8.54
CA HIS A 89 1.15 6.92 -9.89
C HIS A 89 1.17 5.68 -10.80
N ASP A 90 0.80 5.77 -12.08
CA ASP A 90 0.13 6.88 -12.78
C ASP A 90 -1.36 6.60 -13.02
N ALA A 91 -1.83 5.37 -12.75
CA ALA A 91 -3.25 5.02 -12.85
C ALA A 91 -4.10 5.75 -11.79
N HIS A 92 -3.45 6.29 -10.76
CA HIS A 92 -4.06 6.98 -9.62
C HIS A 92 -5.16 6.14 -8.98
N ASN A 93 -4.93 4.83 -8.87
CA ASN A 93 -5.73 3.93 -8.05
C ASN A 93 -5.39 4.12 -6.57
N LEU A 94 -6.27 3.66 -5.68
CA LEU A 94 -6.00 3.74 -4.24
C LEU A 94 -4.96 2.67 -3.90
N ILE A 95 -3.86 3.07 -3.27
CA ILE A 95 -2.88 2.15 -2.70
C ILE A 95 -2.93 2.25 -1.17
N VAL A 96 -2.99 1.10 -0.51
CA VAL A 96 -3.03 0.98 0.95
C VAL A 96 -2.03 -0.09 1.40
N ALA A 97 -1.21 0.23 2.39
CA ALA A 97 -0.33 -0.73 3.07
C ALA A 97 -0.68 -0.80 4.55
N GLY A 98 -0.52 -1.97 5.15
CA GLY A 98 -0.94 -2.17 6.53
C GLY A 98 -0.47 -3.47 7.15
N THR A 99 -0.66 -3.55 8.46
CA THR A 99 -0.35 -4.74 9.28
C THR A 99 -1.59 -5.53 9.65
N ASN A 100 -2.78 -4.96 9.46
CA ASN A 100 -4.05 -5.60 9.73
C ASN A 100 -5.13 -5.00 8.83
N GLU A 101 -6.13 -5.82 8.50
CA GLU A 101 -7.20 -5.41 7.58
C GLU A 101 -8.10 -4.31 8.15
N ALA A 102 -8.32 -4.27 9.47
CA ALA A 102 -9.20 -3.29 10.10
C ALA A 102 -8.69 -1.85 9.91
N ASP A 103 -7.41 -1.61 10.18
CA ASP A 103 -6.77 -0.30 9.98
C ASP A 103 -6.66 0.05 8.49
N MET A 104 -6.38 -0.93 7.62
CA MET A 104 -6.38 -0.71 6.17
C MET A 104 -7.76 -0.29 5.67
N ARG A 105 -8.82 -0.92 6.17
CA ARG A 105 -10.21 -0.61 5.80
C ARG A 105 -10.61 0.77 6.30
N LEU A 106 -10.21 1.14 7.52
CA LEU A 106 -10.41 2.49 8.04
C LEU A 106 -9.66 3.54 7.20
N ALA A 107 -8.44 3.25 6.76
CA ALA A 107 -7.69 4.15 5.88
C ALA A 107 -8.41 4.35 4.53
N VAL A 108 -8.91 3.26 3.92
CA VAL A 108 -9.70 3.31 2.67
C VAL A 108 -10.97 4.15 2.83
N GLU A 109 -11.76 3.91 3.88
CA GLU A 109 -13.00 4.67 4.11
C GLU A 109 -12.71 6.14 4.47
N THR A 110 -11.60 6.42 5.15
CA THR A 110 -11.12 7.79 5.41
C THR A 110 -10.86 8.53 4.09
N LEU A 111 -10.08 7.93 3.18
CA LEU A 111 -9.80 8.56 1.89
C LEU A 111 -11.07 8.70 1.05
N ARG A 112 -12.00 7.76 1.14
CA ARG A 112 -13.29 7.87 0.48
C ARG A 112 -14.11 9.05 1.02
N ALA A 113 -14.16 9.25 2.33
CA ALA A 113 -14.85 10.38 2.96
C ALA A 113 -14.21 11.72 2.58
N LEU A 114 -12.89 11.76 2.45
CA LEU A 114 -12.13 12.94 2.00
C LEU A 114 -12.21 13.17 0.47
N ARG A 115 -12.86 12.27 -0.28
CA ARG A 115 -12.87 12.24 -1.75
C ARG A 115 -11.47 12.14 -2.38
N GLY A 116 -10.57 11.48 -1.67
CA GLY A 116 -9.18 11.25 -2.00
C GLY A 116 -8.22 12.06 -1.12
N GLY A 117 -6.96 11.67 -1.14
CA GLY A 117 -5.95 12.19 -0.24
C GLY A 117 -4.89 11.16 0.15
N VAL A 118 -4.21 11.46 1.25
CA VAL A 118 -3.25 10.57 1.91
C VAL A 118 -3.57 10.53 3.40
N CYS A 119 -3.49 9.37 4.03
CA CYS A 119 -3.73 9.25 5.47
C CYS A 119 -2.84 8.19 6.14
N VAL A 120 -2.71 8.33 7.46
CA VAL A 120 -2.06 7.38 8.36
C VAL A 120 -3.07 6.99 9.44
N VAL A 121 -3.25 5.69 9.64
CA VAL A 121 -4.16 5.09 10.61
C VAL A 121 -3.39 4.17 11.53
N LYS A 122 -3.73 4.13 12.81
CA LYS A 122 -3.20 3.16 13.77
C LYS A 122 -4.21 2.88 14.87
N ASN A 123 -4.42 1.60 15.19
CA ASN A 123 -5.27 1.16 16.28
C ASN A 123 -6.69 1.77 16.20
N GLY A 124 -7.30 1.74 15.01
CA GLY A 124 -8.64 2.24 14.76
C GLY A 124 -8.78 3.77 14.74
N LYS A 125 -7.67 4.52 14.68
CA LYS A 125 -7.68 6.00 14.70
C LYS A 125 -6.91 6.58 13.52
N VAL A 126 -7.49 7.60 12.88
CA VAL A 126 -6.79 8.42 11.87
C VAL A 126 -5.85 9.37 12.61
N LEU A 127 -4.54 9.20 12.42
CA LEU A 127 -3.52 10.01 13.07
C LEU A 127 -3.23 11.30 12.31
N ALA A 128 -3.25 11.23 10.98
CA ALA A 128 -3.08 12.37 10.10
C ALA A 128 -3.69 12.09 8.73
N SER A 129 -4.13 13.14 8.06
CA SER A 129 -4.59 13.09 6.68
C SER A 129 -4.34 14.40 5.95
N VAL A 130 -4.26 14.33 4.63
CA VAL A 130 -4.28 15.47 3.71
C VAL A 130 -5.39 15.21 2.71
N ALA A 131 -6.41 16.07 2.68
CA ALA A 131 -7.54 15.94 1.79
C ALA A 131 -7.17 16.44 0.38
N LEU A 132 -7.49 15.65 -0.65
CA LEU A 132 -7.26 16.00 -2.05
C LEU A 132 -8.57 15.79 -2.86
N PRO A 133 -9.65 16.52 -2.56
CA PRO A 133 -11.00 16.23 -3.08
C PRO A 133 -11.16 16.38 -4.60
N ILE A 134 -10.23 17.07 -5.27
CA ILE A 134 -10.22 17.24 -6.72
C ILE A 134 -9.47 16.06 -7.34
N ALA A 135 -10.22 15.13 -7.94
CA ALA A 135 -9.74 13.88 -8.55
C ALA A 135 -8.94 12.93 -7.61
N GLY A 136 -8.88 13.23 -6.30
CA GLY A 136 -7.96 12.53 -5.40
C GLY A 136 -6.50 12.94 -5.55
N LEU A 137 -6.23 14.09 -6.18
CA LEU A 137 -4.89 14.55 -6.55
C LEU A 137 -4.59 15.97 -6.06
N LEU A 138 -5.60 16.85 -6.05
CA LEU A 138 -5.42 18.26 -5.70
C LEU A 138 -6.34 18.65 -4.53
N SER A 139 -5.85 19.57 -3.71
CA SER A 139 -6.63 20.23 -2.67
C SER A 139 -7.24 21.52 -3.21
N ASP A 140 -8.42 21.86 -2.72
CA ASP A 140 -9.08 23.16 -2.88
C ASP A 140 -8.72 24.16 -1.76
N GLU A 141 -7.90 23.75 -0.78
CA GLU A 141 -7.36 24.63 0.25
C GLU A 141 -6.16 25.46 -0.23
N ARG A 142 -5.87 26.56 0.47
CA ARG A 142 -4.66 27.37 0.21
C ARG A 142 -3.40 26.56 0.56
N ALA A 143 -2.35 26.72 -0.25
CA ALA A 143 -1.09 25.99 -0.09
C ALA A 143 -0.50 25.98 1.35
N PRO A 144 -0.52 27.07 2.14
CA PRO A 144 -0.02 27.03 3.52
C PRO A 144 -0.80 26.07 4.44
N ALA A 145 -2.11 25.93 4.23
CA ALA A 145 -2.94 25.00 5.00
C ALA A 145 -2.59 23.55 4.65
N VAL A 146 -2.51 23.22 3.35
CA VAL A 146 -2.06 21.92 2.84
C VAL A 146 -0.65 21.58 3.33
N ALA A 147 0.26 22.56 3.36
CA ALA A 147 1.62 22.38 3.85
C ALA A 147 1.65 22.03 5.36
N LYS A 148 0.79 22.67 6.17
CA LYS A 148 0.64 22.34 7.60
C LYS A 148 0.09 20.92 7.80
N GLN A 149 -0.92 20.52 7.01
CA GLN A 149 -1.46 19.15 7.03
C GLN A 149 -0.39 18.12 6.62
N THR A 150 0.34 18.41 5.53
CA THR A 150 1.42 17.57 5.01
C THR A 150 2.56 17.40 6.03
N THR A 151 2.89 18.47 6.77
CA THR A 151 3.88 18.39 7.86
C THR A 151 3.44 17.41 8.96
N LYS A 152 2.16 17.45 9.36
CA LYS A 152 1.60 16.49 10.32
C LYS A 152 1.62 15.06 9.76
N LEU A 153 1.23 14.90 8.49
CA LEU A 153 1.26 13.61 7.80
C LEU A 153 2.66 13.01 7.80
N LYS A 154 3.69 13.78 7.42
CA LYS A 154 5.10 13.31 7.43
C LYS A 154 5.54 12.83 8.81
N ARG A 155 5.17 13.55 9.88
CA ARG A 155 5.47 13.13 11.26
C ARG A 155 4.78 11.83 11.63
N ALA A 156 3.49 11.70 11.33
CA ALA A 156 2.72 10.48 11.59
C ALA A 156 3.24 9.28 10.76
N TRP A 157 3.63 9.52 9.51
CA TRP A 157 4.20 8.53 8.60
C TRP A 157 5.50 7.93 9.15
N LEU A 158 6.42 8.80 9.59
CA LEU A 158 7.66 8.37 10.24
C LEU A 158 7.40 7.66 11.57
N ALA A 159 6.45 8.16 12.38
CA ALA A 159 6.07 7.53 13.65
C ALA A 159 5.41 6.15 13.48
N ALA A 160 4.79 5.88 12.32
CA ALA A 160 4.28 4.55 11.96
C ALA A 160 5.41 3.57 11.61
N GLY A 161 6.63 4.07 11.38
CA GLY A 161 7.83 3.30 11.07
C GLY A 161 8.19 3.26 9.59
N CYS A 162 7.37 3.87 8.72
CA CYS A 162 7.60 3.84 7.28
C CYS A 162 8.95 4.50 6.92
N THR A 163 9.85 3.72 6.33
CA THR A 163 11.20 4.17 5.93
C THR A 163 11.16 4.94 4.61
N LEU A 164 10.34 4.47 3.68
CA LEU A 164 10.09 5.14 2.41
C LEU A 164 9.13 6.31 2.61
N PRO A 165 9.47 7.54 2.17
CA PRO A 165 8.55 8.68 2.24
C PRO A 165 7.25 8.43 1.48
N TYR A 166 6.13 9.07 1.87
CA TYR A 166 4.83 8.84 1.23
C TYR A 166 4.83 9.13 -0.29
N MET A 167 5.67 10.05 -0.77
CA MET A 167 5.85 10.27 -2.21
C MET A 167 6.50 9.07 -2.90
N GLY A 168 7.40 8.36 -2.22
CA GLY A 168 7.95 7.09 -2.71
C GLY A 168 6.93 5.97 -2.70
N PHE A 169 6.11 5.89 -1.66
CA PHE A 169 4.99 4.96 -1.58
C PHE A 169 4.02 5.14 -2.76
N ASN A 170 3.77 6.38 -3.17
CA ASN A 170 2.95 6.71 -4.34
C ASN A 170 3.50 6.16 -5.67
N LEU A 171 4.78 5.79 -5.77
CA LEU A 171 5.38 5.19 -6.98
C LEU A 171 5.46 3.65 -6.94
N ILE A 172 5.10 3.01 -5.84
CA ILE A 172 4.99 1.54 -5.76
C ILE A 172 4.01 0.97 -6.81
N PRO A 173 2.91 1.65 -7.20
CA PRO A 173 2.04 1.18 -8.25
C PRO A 173 2.42 1.63 -9.68
N LEU A 174 3.55 2.31 -9.86
CA LEU A 174 3.96 2.87 -11.14
C LEU A 174 4.53 1.81 -12.09
N SER A 175 3.66 1.23 -12.92
CA SER A 175 3.94 0.10 -13.82
C SER A 175 4.80 0.42 -15.05
N VAL A 176 5.62 1.47 -15.02
CA VAL A 176 6.50 1.90 -16.13
C VAL A 176 7.95 2.12 -15.70
N ILE A 177 8.29 1.84 -14.43
CA ILE A 177 9.66 1.90 -13.93
C ILE A 177 10.09 0.56 -13.28
N PRO A 178 11.36 0.14 -13.43
CA PRO A 178 11.84 -1.13 -12.85
C PRO A 178 11.78 -1.18 -11.31
N GLU A 179 11.82 -2.35 -10.67
CA GLU A 179 11.83 -3.70 -11.25
C GLU A 179 10.45 -4.38 -11.16
N ILE A 180 9.94 -4.58 -9.93
CA ILE A 180 8.61 -5.13 -9.64
C ILE A 180 7.66 -4.04 -9.12
N ARG A 181 6.40 -4.08 -9.54
CA ARG A 181 5.34 -3.13 -9.17
C ARG A 181 4.03 -3.85 -8.90
N ILE A 182 3.08 -3.19 -8.27
CA ILE A 182 1.72 -3.70 -8.05
C ILE A 182 0.68 -2.76 -8.66
N THR A 183 -0.21 -3.28 -9.48
CA THR A 183 -1.36 -2.54 -10.03
C THR A 183 -2.65 -3.09 -9.44
N ASP A 184 -3.81 -2.51 -9.76
CA ASP A 184 -5.13 -3.11 -9.47
C ASP A 184 -5.33 -4.49 -10.14
N ARG A 185 -4.41 -4.89 -11.04
CA ARG A 185 -4.44 -6.14 -11.79
C ARG A 185 -3.40 -7.17 -11.33
N GLY A 186 -2.72 -6.92 -10.20
CA GLY A 186 -1.71 -7.81 -9.63
C GLY A 186 -0.28 -7.28 -9.71
N LEU A 187 0.67 -8.13 -9.33
CA LEU A 187 2.11 -7.87 -9.43
C LEU A 187 2.57 -7.93 -10.89
N VAL A 188 3.53 -7.07 -11.24
CA VAL A 188 4.14 -7.01 -12.56
C VAL A 188 5.63 -6.74 -12.46
N THR A 189 6.44 -7.51 -13.18
CA THR A 189 7.84 -7.15 -13.45
C THR A 189 7.87 -6.28 -14.71
N VAL A 190 8.25 -5.01 -14.55
CA VAL A 190 8.16 -4.00 -15.60
C VAL A 190 9.11 -4.28 -16.77
N PRO A 191 10.39 -4.68 -16.56
CA PRO A 191 11.30 -4.94 -17.68
C PRO A 191 10.81 -6.01 -18.66
N SER A 192 10.12 -7.05 -18.16
CA SER A 192 9.57 -8.15 -18.95
C SER A 192 8.07 -8.04 -19.22
N MET A 193 7.41 -7.00 -18.68
CA MET A 193 5.96 -6.80 -18.73
C MET A 193 5.14 -8.05 -18.33
N LYS A 194 5.69 -8.86 -17.42
CA LYS A 194 5.10 -10.13 -17.00
C LYS A 194 4.34 -9.95 -15.69
N LYS A 195 3.10 -10.43 -15.64
CA LYS A 195 2.36 -10.55 -14.39
C LYS A 195 2.90 -11.69 -13.55
N LEU A 196 2.98 -11.48 -12.24
CA LEU A 196 3.38 -12.50 -11.27
C LEU A 196 2.21 -12.83 -10.34
N PRO A 197 2.05 -14.10 -9.95
CA PRO A 197 1.19 -14.44 -8.83
C PRO A 197 1.81 -13.91 -7.53
N LEU A 198 0.98 -13.65 -6.52
CA LEU A 198 1.50 -13.32 -5.18
C LEU A 198 2.24 -14.51 -4.57
N PHE A 199 1.71 -15.72 -4.75
CA PHE A 199 2.30 -16.97 -4.24
C PHE A 199 2.58 -17.94 -5.40
N GLU A 200 3.75 -18.56 -5.36
CA GLU A 200 4.16 -19.68 -6.18
C GLU A 200 4.29 -20.93 -5.30
N THR A 201 4.12 -22.12 -5.88
CA THR A 201 4.40 -23.38 -5.16
C THR A 201 5.88 -23.43 -4.79
N ALA A 202 6.18 -23.75 -3.53
CA ALA A 202 7.54 -23.84 -3.00
C ALA A 202 8.31 -25.09 -3.45
#